data_AF-A0A167J552-F1
#
_entry.id   AF-A0A167J552-F1
#
_cell.length_a   1.000
_cell.length_b   1.000
_cell.length_c   1.000
_cell.angle_alpha   90.00
_cell.angle_beta   90.00
_cell.angle_gamma   90.00
#
_symmetry.space_group_name_H-M   'P 1'
#
loop_
_entity.id
_entity.type
_entity.pdbx_description
1 polymer ?
#
loop_
_entity_poly.entity_id
_entity_poly.type
_entity_poly.pdbx_seq_one_letter_code
_entity_poly.pdbx_strand_id
1 'polypeptide(L)' 'ISENEKQDIIKAMNDETRTGIHNIVGGRWFVCKNQHPYFIGDCGGATEVSTCPQCGETIGGLNHKVVDSNRFYGEFD' A
#
# COMPACT_ATOMS: atom_id res chain seq x y z
N ILE A 1 -12.19 17.22 -8.12
CA ILE A 1 -11.23 16.30 -8.76
C ILE A 1 -11.84 15.86 -10.08
N SER A 2 -11.21 16.22 -11.19
CA SER A 2 -11.58 15.76 -12.52
C SER A 2 -11.18 14.29 -12.67
N GLU A 3 -11.80 13.58 -13.62
CA GLU A 3 -11.45 12.19 -13.87
C GLU A 3 -9.97 12.03 -14.27
N ASN A 4 -9.43 13.02 -15.00
CA ASN A 4 -8.01 13.06 -15.38
C ASN A 4 -7.09 13.16 -14.16
N GLU A 5 -7.42 13.98 -13.16
CA GLU A 5 -6.64 14.07 -11.94
C GLU A 5 -6.62 12.75 -11.16
N LYS A 6 -7.71 11.98 -11.17
CA LYS A 6 -7.71 10.64 -10.55
C LYS A 6 -6.80 9.67 -11.30
N GLN A 7 -6.82 9.71 -12.63
CA GLN A 7 -5.98 8.84 -13.45
C GLN A 7 -4.50 9.17 -13.27
N ASP A 8 -4.13 10.43 -13.15
CA ASP A 8 -2.75 10.85 -12.89
C ASP A 8 -2.25 10.37 -11.52
N ILE A 9 -3.10 10.44 -10.49
CA ILE A 9 -2.78 9.91 -9.15
C ILE A 9 -2.57 8.39 -9.19
N ILE A 10 -3.48 7.65 -9.84
CA ILE A 10 -3.38 6.19 -9.97
C ILE A 10 -2.11 5.81 -10.73
N LYS A 11 -1.79 6.54 -11.80
CA LYS A 11 -0.58 6.30 -12.59
C LYS A 11 0.69 6.51 -11.79
N ALA A 12 0.75 7.58 -11.00
CA ALA A 12 1.89 7.85 -10.12
C ALA A 12 2.08 6.73 -9.08
N MET A 13 0.98 6.27 -8.46
CA MET A 13 1.01 5.15 -7.51
C MET A 13 1.53 3.84 -8.14
N ASN A 14 1.15 3.57 -9.39
CA ASN A 14 1.58 2.38 -10.13
C ASN A 14 3.05 2.48 -10.60
N ASP A 15 3.50 3.66 -11.03
CA ASP A 15 4.88 3.87 -11.49
C ASP A 15 5.90 3.72 -10.34
N GLU A 16 5.55 4.11 -9.12
CA GLU A 16 6.35 3.88 -7.91
C GLU A 16 6.54 2.39 -7.60
N THR A 17 5.50 1.57 -7.84
CA THR A 17 5.55 0.14 -7.60
C THR A 17 6.37 -0.60 -8.66
N ARG A 18 6.30 -0.16 -9.92
CA ARG A 18 6.85 -0.86 -11.09
C ARG A 18 8.32 -0.58 -11.40
N THR A 19 8.87 0.51 -10.90
CA THR A 19 10.26 0.95 -11.20
C THR A 19 11.34 0.30 -10.32
N GLY A 20 10.97 -0.53 -9.34
CA GLY A 20 11.93 -1.14 -8.40
C GLY A 20 12.60 -0.15 -7.44
N ILE A 21 12.23 1.13 -7.52
CA ILE A 21 12.73 2.24 -6.69
C ILE A 21 12.19 2.15 -5.26
N HIS A 22 11.15 1.36 -4.99
CA HIS A 22 10.63 1.09 -3.64
C HIS A 22 11.64 0.46 -2.66
N ASN A 23 12.80 -0.02 -3.14
CA ASN A 23 13.93 -0.44 -2.31
C ASN A 23 14.91 0.71 -1.96
N ILE A 24 14.80 1.84 -2.67
CA ILE A 24 15.68 3.02 -2.61
C ILE A 24 14.97 4.18 -1.90
N VAL A 25 13.70 4.40 -2.22
CA VAL A 25 12.83 5.39 -1.60
C VAL A 25 11.91 4.59 -0.70
N GLY A 26 12.09 4.69 0.60
CA GLY A 26 11.33 3.92 1.58
C GLY A 26 9.83 4.02 1.32
N GLY A 27 9.12 2.92 1.54
CA GLY A 27 7.67 2.88 1.51
C GLY A 27 7.07 1.93 0.47
N ARG A 28 5.91 1.37 0.79
CA ARG A 28 5.21 0.36 -0.02
C ARG A 28 3.70 0.48 0.10
N TRP A 29 3.04 0.24 -1.03
CA TRP A 29 1.58 0.13 -1.11
C TRP A 29 1.12 -1.28 -0.79
N PHE A 30 0.10 -1.39 0.04
CA PHE A 30 -0.56 -2.63 0.42
C PHE A 30 -2.06 -2.48 0.29
N VAL A 31 -2.79 -3.59 0.35
CA VAL A 31 -4.24 -3.60 0.45
C VAL A 31 -4.69 -4.44 1.63
N CYS A 32 -5.79 -4.02 2.26
CA CYS A 32 -6.47 -4.85 3.24
C CYS A 32 -7.20 -6.03 2.57
N LYS A 33 -7.72 -6.95 3.39
CA LYS A 33 -8.56 -8.08 2.95
C LYS A 33 -9.69 -7.69 2.00
N ASN A 34 -10.29 -6.52 2.19
CA ASN A 34 -11.40 -5.99 1.39
C ASN A 34 -10.94 -5.12 0.19
N GLN A 35 -9.67 -5.19 -0.22
CA GLN A 35 -9.11 -4.48 -1.38
C GLN A 35 -9.03 -2.94 -1.24
N HIS A 36 -9.05 -2.41 -0.02
CA HIS A 36 -8.76 -0.99 0.21
C HIS A 36 -7.24 -0.74 0.28
N PRO A 37 -6.69 0.14 -0.58
CA PRO A 37 -5.26 0.46 -0.59
C PRO A 37 -4.85 1.32 0.60
N TYR A 38 -3.65 1.07 1.11
CA TYR A 38 -3.00 1.88 2.15
C TYR A 38 -1.48 1.91 1.95
N PHE A 39 -0.82 2.95 2.46
CA PHE A 39 0.61 3.18 2.27
C PHE A 39 1.37 3.04 3.59
N ILE A 40 2.49 2.32 3.57
CA ILE A 40 3.46 2.24 4.67
C ILE A 40 4.69 3.01 4.22
N GLY A 41 4.99 4.17 4.82
CA GLY A 41 5.95 5.13 4.25
C GLY A 41 7.39 5.08 4.72
N ASP A 42 7.71 4.39 5.83
CA ASP A 42 9.07 4.37 6.39
C ASP A 42 9.98 3.41 5.60
N CYS A 43 10.47 2.33 6.20
CA CYS A 43 11.20 1.26 5.50
C CYS A 43 10.35 0.44 4.48
N GLY A 44 9.05 0.76 4.31
CA GLY A 44 8.10 -0.01 3.51
C GLY A 44 7.67 -1.35 4.11
N GLY A 45 8.14 -1.68 5.32
CA GLY A 45 7.69 -2.86 6.09
C GLY A 45 6.77 -2.45 7.23
N ALA A 46 5.77 -3.26 7.54
CA ALA A 46 4.84 -2.97 8.63
C ALA A 46 5.47 -3.15 10.01
N THR A 47 5.44 -2.10 10.82
CA THR A 47 5.95 -2.09 12.21
C THR A 47 4.85 -1.78 13.22
N GLU A 48 3.66 -1.40 12.75
CA GLU A 48 2.48 -1.11 13.54
C GLU A 48 1.24 -1.77 12.92
N VAL A 49 0.32 -2.18 13.79
CA VAL A 49 -1.00 -2.69 13.42
C VAL A 49 -2.03 -1.59 13.61
N SER A 50 -2.89 -1.40 12.62
CA SER A 50 -3.98 -0.42 12.66
C SER A 50 -5.26 -1.02 12.05
N THR A 51 -6.30 -0.21 11.92
CA THR A 51 -7.59 -0.60 11.35
C THR A 51 -7.85 0.15 10.05
N CYS A 52 -8.35 -0.56 9.03
CA CYS A 52 -8.74 0.04 7.76
C CYS A 52 -9.82 1.10 8.01
N PRO A 53 -9.63 2.35 7.56
CA PRO A 53 -10.62 3.41 7.78
C PRO A 53 -11.91 3.21 6.97
N GLN A 54 -11.90 2.32 5.96
CA GLN A 54 -13.04 2.06 5.10
C GLN A 54 -13.89 0.87 5.55
N CYS A 55 -13.26 -0.22 6.02
CA CYS A 55 -13.98 -1.45 6.38
C CYS A 55 -13.72 -1.97 7.79
N GLY A 56 -12.82 -1.35 8.55
CA GLY A 56 -12.48 -1.77 9.91
C GLY A 56 -11.61 -3.03 10.01
N GLU A 57 -11.26 -3.68 8.90
CA GLU A 57 -10.35 -4.83 8.89
C GLU A 57 -8.95 -4.45 9.38
N THR A 58 -8.22 -5.42 9.93
CA THR A 58 -6.85 -5.22 10.40
C THR A 58 -5.91 -4.88 9.25
N ILE A 59 -5.18 -3.78 9.36
CA ILE A 59 -4.14 -3.35 8.41
C ILE A 59 -2.78 -3.21 9.10
N GLY A 60 -1.69 -3.15 8.33
CA GLY A 60 -0.34 -3.07 8.89
C GLY A 60 0.20 -4.44 9.32
N GLY A 61 0.92 -4.50 10.44
CA GLY A 61 1.69 -5.67 10.88
C GLY A 61 2.89 -5.30 11.76
N LEU A 62 3.73 -6.27 12.10
CA LEU A 62 4.85 -6.10 13.03
C LEU A 62 6.13 -6.72 12.46
N ASN A 63 7.30 -6.30 12.94
CA ASN A 63 8.60 -6.85 12.52
C ASN A 63 8.83 -6.79 11.01
N HIS A 64 8.40 -5.70 10.36
CA HIS A 64 8.44 -5.50 8.91
C HIS A 64 7.58 -6.50 8.11
N LYS A 65 6.68 -7.23 8.77
CA LYS A 65 5.75 -8.17 8.14
C LYS A 65 4.33 -7.68 8.29
N VAL A 66 3.63 -7.57 7.17
CA VAL A 66 2.19 -7.31 7.18
C VAL A 66 1.44 -8.51 7.74
N VAL A 67 0.25 -8.27 8.30
CA VAL A 67 -0.66 -9.36 8.66
C VAL A 67 -1.05 -10.14 7.40
N ASP A 68 -1.22 -11.46 7.55
CA ASP A 68 -1.41 -12.39 6.41
C ASP A 68 -2.64 -12.07 5.55
N SER A 69 -3.61 -11.33 6.09
CA SER A 69 -4.80 -10.89 5.38
C SER A 69 -4.55 -9.73 4.41
N ASN A 70 -3.38 -9.10 4.47
CA ASN A 70 -3.02 -7.97 3.61
C ASN A 70 -2.11 -8.43 2.49
N ARG A 71 -2.20 -7.75 1.34
CA ARG A 71 -1.42 -8.09 0.15
C ARG A 71 -0.65 -6.89 -0.37
N PHE A 72 0.48 -7.13 -1.03
CA PHE A 72 1.22 -6.06 -1.69
C PHE A 72 0.44 -5.56 -2.91
N TYR A 73 0.37 -4.25 -3.10
CA TYR A 73 -0.40 -3.67 -4.19
C TYR A 73 0.21 -3.98 -5.58
N GLY A 74 1.53 -4.16 -5.67
CA GLY A 74 2.17 -4.54 -6.93
C GLY A 74 1.99 -6.01 -7.34
N GLU A 75 1.36 -6.85 -6.51
CA GLU A 75 1.04 -8.26 -6.83
C GLU A 75 -0.32 -8.41 -7.55
N PHE A 76 -1.02 -7.30 -7.85
CA PHE A 76 -2.30 -7.32 -8.58
C PHE A 76 -2.14 -7.33 -10.11
N ASP A 77 -0.95 -7.62 -10.63
CA ASP A 77 -0.67 -7.74 -12.09
C ASP A 77 -1.27 -9.03 -12.68
#